data_AF-F2JT32-F1
#
_entry.id   AF-F2JT32-F1
#
_cell.length_a   1.000
_cell.length_b   1.000
_cell.length_c   1.000
_cell.angle_alpha   90.00
_cell.angle_beta   90.00
_cell.angle_gamma   90.00
#
_symmetry.space_group_name_H-M   'P 1'
#
loop_
_entity.id
_entity.type
_entity.pdbx_description
1 polymer ?
#
loop_
_entity_poly.entity_id
_entity_poly.type
_entity_poly.pdbx_seq_one_letter_code
_entity_poly.pdbx_strand_id
1 'polypeptide(L)'
;MESLFKSLDTIIEFLNQIKTLTDNQATVLLSNTSTVEEENNMLDLLEQMADYKEELTINLKKEEEIFQRLYDKSKSNLREQKEIERLQERVGYLLKLQNLIVEEEQKNLLLMQSRSKQRIDKVTLPINNSKVAEAYRKQQTKT
;
A
#
# COMPACT_ATOMS: atom_id res chain seq x y z
N MET A 1 -9.58 -23.78 22.43
CA MET A 1 -8.49 -22.83 22.72
C MET A 1 -7.41 -22.88 21.65
N GLU A 2 -6.84 -24.04 21.33
CA GLU A 2 -5.82 -24.15 20.28
C GLU A 2 -6.28 -23.64 18.90
N SER A 3 -7.52 -23.94 18.49
CA SER A 3 -8.11 -23.42 17.25
C SER A 3 -8.24 -21.90 17.20
N LEU A 4 -8.50 -21.24 18.34
CA LEU A 4 -8.57 -19.79 18.46
C LEU A 4 -7.19 -19.17 18.18
N PHE A 5 -6.16 -19.70 18.84
CA PHE A 5 -4.79 -19.21 18.64
C PHE A 5 -4.28 -19.49 17.23
N LYS A 6 -4.63 -20.65 16.66
CA LYS A 6 -4.29 -20.97 15.27
C LYS A 6 -4.91 -19.98 14.29
N SER A 7 -6.19 -19.63 14.47
CA SER A 7 -6.87 -18.64 13.64
C SER A 7 -6.17 -17.28 13.72
N LEU A 8 -5.76 -16.87 14.94
CA LEU A 8 -5.04 -15.62 15.13
C LEU A 8 -3.62 -15.63 14.57
N ASP A 9 -2.93 -16.78 14.60
CA ASP A 9 -1.66 -16.99 13.88
C ASP A 9 -1.82 -16.82 12.37
N THR A 10 -2.88 -17.38 11.78
CA THR A 10 -3.21 -17.22 10.36
C THR A 10 -3.49 -15.76 9.99
N ILE A 11 -4.21 -15.01 10.84
CA ILE A 11 -4.46 -13.57 10.65
C ILE A 11 -3.12 -12.80 10.61
N ILE A 12 -2.23 -13.10 11.55
CA ILE A 12 -0.89 -12.49 11.60
C ILE A 12 -0.09 -12.82 10.33
N GLU A 13 -0.18 -14.05 9.84
CA GLU A 13 0.49 -14.46 8.59
C GLU A 13 0.01 -13.64 7.40
N PHE A 14 -1.31 -13.47 7.23
CA PHE A 14 -1.86 -12.62 6.17
C PHE A 14 -1.39 -11.16 6.29
N LEU A 15 -1.37 -10.60 7.51
CA LEU A 15 -0.88 -9.24 7.73
C LEU A 15 0.60 -9.10 7.38
N ASN A 16 1.44 -10.08 7.72
CA ASN A 16 2.87 -10.05 7.34
C ASN A 16 3.06 -10.11 5.81
N GLN A 17 2.25 -10.91 5.11
CA GLN A 17 2.28 -10.98 3.64
C GLN A 17 1.85 -9.65 3.02
N ILE A 18 0.75 -9.07 3.50
CA ILE A 18 0.28 -7.74 3.07
C ILE A 18 1.37 -6.70 3.31
N LYS A 19 1.97 -6.66 4.51
CA LYS A 19 3.06 -5.74 4.83
C LYS A 19 4.24 -5.89 3.86
N THR A 20 4.64 -7.13 3.57
CA THR A 20 5.75 -7.40 2.63
C THR A 20 5.43 -6.86 1.24
N LEU A 21 4.20 -7.03 0.77
CA LEU A 21 3.76 -6.45 -0.51
C LEU A 21 3.75 -4.92 -0.47
N THR A 22 3.27 -4.31 0.62
CA THR A 22 3.27 -2.85 0.79
C THR A 22 4.71 -2.29 0.79
N ASP A 23 5.66 -2.94 1.49
CA ASP A 23 7.08 -2.56 1.49
C ASP A 23 7.69 -2.71 0.08
N ASN A 24 7.36 -3.79 -0.63
CA ASN A 24 7.82 -4.02 -1.99
C ASN A 24 7.26 -2.98 -2.97
N GLN A 25 6.00 -2.56 -2.80
CA GLN A 25 5.41 -1.48 -3.61
C GLN A 25 6.16 -0.18 -3.41
N ALA A 26 6.57 0.15 -2.18
CA ALA A 26 7.41 1.32 -1.91
C ALA A 26 8.72 1.25 -2.71
N THR A 27 9.35 0.06 -2.73
CA THR A 27 10.60 -0.18 -3.48
C THR A 27 10.39 0.02 -4.98
N VAL A 28 9.32 -0.53 -5.54
CA VAL A 28 8.95 -0.36 -6.95
C VAL A 28 8.66 1.11 -7.27
N LEU A 29 7.92 1.82 -6.40
CA LEU A 29 7.63 3.25 -6.55
C LEU A 29 8.86 4.15 -6.44
N LEU A 30 9.94 3.70 -5.79
CA LEU A 30 11.20 4.44 -5.71
C LEU A 30 12.16 4.10 -6.85
N SER A 31 11.89 3.06 -7.64
CA SER A 31 12.77 2.62 -8.73
C SER A 31 12.83 3.64 -9.87
N ASN A 32 14.03 3.98 -10.35
CA ASN A 32 14.17 4.91 -11.46
C ASN A 32 13.76 4.24 -12.78
N THR A 33 12.78 4.82 -13.47
CA THR A 33 12.38 4.42 -14.82
C THR A 33 12.89 5.46 -15.81
N SER A 34 13.71 5.04 -16.76
CA SER A 34 14.33 5.92 -17.76
C SER A 34 13.61 5.87 -19.10
N THR A 35 12.86 4.80 -19.35
CA THR A 35 12.08 4.59 -20.57
C THR A 35 10.59 4.43 -20.28
N VAL A 36 9.76 4.67 -21.30
CA VAL A 36 8.30 4.46 -21.23
C VAL A 36 7.96 2.98 -21.02
N GLU A 37 8.76 2.07 -21.58
CA GLU A 37 8.57 0.62 -21.43
C GLU A 37 8.81 0.16 -19.99
N GLU A 38 9.93 0.57 -19.38
CA GLU A 38 10.21 0.30 -17.95
C GLU A 38 9.10 0.85 -17.05
N GLU A 39 8.57 2.01 -17.41
CA GLU A 39 7.50 2.66 -16.66
C GLU A 39 6.17 1.91 -16.77
N ASN A 40 5.82 1.38 -17.95
CA ASN A 40 4.63 0.54 -18.12
C ASN A 40 4.78 -0.79 -17.35
N ASN A 41 5.93 -1.46 -17.46
CA ASN A 41 6.19 -2.70 -16.72
C ASN A 41 6.10 -2.51 -15.20
N MET A 42 6.56 -1.36 -14.71
CA MET A 42 6.42 -0.99 -13.30
C MET A 42 4.96 -0.79 -12.89
N LEU A 43 4.13 -0.15 -13.73
CA LEU A 43 2.70 0.00 -13.45
C LEU A 43 1.98 -1.34 -13.42
N ASP A 44 2.26 -2.21 -14.39
CA ASP A 44 1.70 -3.57 -14.44
C ASP A 44 2.07 -4.38 -13.19
N LEU A 45 3.31 -4.24 -12.71
CA LEU A 45 3.76 -4.87 -11.47
C LEU A 45 3.00 -4.32 -10.25
N LEU A 46 2.81 -3.00 -10.17
CA LEU A 46 2.07 -2.38 -9.07
C LEU A 46 0.59 -2.81 -9.05
N GLU A 47 -0.01 -2.99 -10.22
CA GLU A 47 -1.38 -3.50 -10.37
C GLU A 47 -1.48 -4.95 -9.88
N GLN A 48 -0.59 -5.84 -10.32
CA GLN A 48 -0.55 -7.24 -9.85
C GLN A 48 -0.38 -7.32 -8.33
N MET A 49 0.46 -6.45 -7.74
CA MET A 49 0.64 -6.39 -6.30
C MET A 49 -0.63 -5.88 -5.58
N ALA A 50 -1.37 -4.95 -6.19
CA ALA A 50 -2.62 -4.46 -5.65
C ALA A 50 -3.70 -5.54 -5.65
N ASP A 51 -3.86 -6.26 -6.77
CA ASP A 51 -4.81 -7.38 -6.91
C ASP A 51 -4.53 -8.48 -5.89
N TYR A 52 -3.25 -8.86 -5.73
CA TYR A 52 -2.89 -9.89 -4.76
C TYR A 52 -3.11 -9.44 -3.31
N LYS A 53 -2.84 -8.17 -2.98
CA LYS A 53 -3.18 -7.61 -1.65
C LYS A 53 -4.69 -7.60 -1.41
N GLU A 54 -5.50 -7.35 -2.44
CA GLU A 54 -6.96 -7.42 -2.32
C GLU A 54 -7.41 -8.84 -1.97
N GLU A 55 -6.89 -9.86 -2.66
CA GLU A 55 -7.16 -11.26 -2.35
C GLU A 55 -6.79 -11.61 -0.90
N LEU A 56 -5.58 -11.23 -0.47
CA LEU A 56 -5.12 -11.43 0.91
C LEU A 56 -6.02 -10.71 1.91
N THR A 57 -6.48 -9.51 1.61
CA THR A 57 -7.39 -8.74 2.47
C THR A 57 -8.76 -9.40 2.58
N ILE A 58 -9.27 -9.99 1.51
CA ILE A 58 -10.52 -10.77 1.54
C ILE A 58 -10.35 -12.00 2.42
N ASN A 59 -9.24 -12.72 2.29
CA ASN A 59 -8.96 -13.91 3.10
C ASN A 59 -8.73 -13.57 4.58
N LEU A 60 -8.04 -12.47 4.85
CA LEU A 60 -7.87 -11.90 6.20
C LEU A 60 -9.23 -11.65 6.86
N LYS A 61 -10.15 -10.95 6.18
CA LYS A 61 -11.50 -10.66 6.73
C LYS A 61 -12.28 -11.93 7.04
N LYS A 62 -12.22 -12.95 6.17
CA LYS A 62 -12.85 -14.25 6.42
C LYS A 62 -12.28 -14.92 7.67
N GLU A 63 -10.97 -14.85 7.85
CA GLU A 63 -10.31 -15.43 9.02
C GLU A 63 -10.61 -14.64 10.30
N GLU A 64 -10.70 -13.31 10.24
CA GLU A 64 -11.16 -12.46 11.36
C GLU A 64 -12.58 -12.82 11.81
N GLU A 65 -13.49 -13.10 10.87
CA GLU A 65 -14.84 -13.59 11.19
C GLU A 65 -14.82 -15.01 11.82
N ILE A 66 -13.88 -15.87 11.42
CA ILE A 66 -13.68 -17.18 12.04
C ILE A 66 -13.17 -17.00 13.46
N PHE A 67 -12.14 -16.18 13.65
CA PHE A 67 -11.58 -15.84 14.96
C PHE A 67 -12.65 -15.29 15.89
N GLN A 68 -13.46 -14.32 15.44
CA GLN A 68 -14.51 -13.73 16.26
C GLN A 68 -15.52 -14.79 16.73
N ARG A 69 -15.96 -15.68 15.84
CA ARG A 69 -16.86 -16.79 16.20
C ARG A 69 -16.23 -17.78 17.19
N LEU A 70 -14.94 -18.07 17.04
CA LEU A 70 -14.21 -18.94 17.97
C LEU A 70 -14.03 -18.26 19.33
N TYR A 71 -13.74 -16.97 19.35
CA TYR A 71 -13.58 -16.16 20.55
C TYR A 71 -14.89 -16.11 21.33
N ASP A 72 -16.01 -15.80 20.68
CA ASP A 72 -17.32 -15.73 21.34
C ASP A 72 -17.75 -17.05 21.99
N LYS A 73 -17.37 -18.18 21.38
CA LYS A 73 -17.62 -19.53 21.94
C LYS A 73 -16.71 -19.87 23.11
N SER A 74 -15.52 -19.30 23.19
CA SER A 74 -14.48 -19.68 24.14
C SER A 74 -14.21 -18.65 25.24
N LYS A 75 -14.69 -17.40 25.11
CA LYS A 75 -14.44 -16.29 26.05
C LYS A 75 -14.91 -16.56 27.48
N SER A 76 -15.96 -17.35 27.68
CA SER A 76 -16.44 -17.75 29.01
C SER A 76 -15.53 -18.79 29.71
N ASN A 77 -14.71 -19.48 28.92
CA ASN A 77 -13.76 -20.51 29.35
C ASN A 77 -12.33 -19.96 29.47
N LEU A 78 -12.06 -18.75 28.96
CA LEU A 78 -10.82 -17.99 29.18
C LEU A 78 -10.76 -17.52 30.64
N ARG A 79 -10.24 -18.39 31.51
CA ARG A 79 -10.09 -18.13 32.95
C ARG A 79 -8.64 -18.18 33.42
N GLU A 80 -7.76 -18.77 32.62
CA GLU A 80 -6.34 -18.86 32.93
C GLU A 80 -5.61 -17.58 32.55
N GLN A 81 -4.94 -16.96 33.52
CA GLN A 81 -4.19 -15.71 33.34
C GLN A 81 -3.19 -15.79 32.17
N LYS A 82 -2.48 -16.92 32.04
CA LYS A 82 -1.51 -17.13 30.96
C LYS A 82 -2.13 -17.12 29.56
N GLU A 83 -3.34 -17.66 29.41
CA GLU A 83 -4.04 -17.66 28.13
C GLU A 83 -4.53 -16.26 27.76
N ILE A 84 -4.97 -15.49 28.76
CA ILE A 84 -5.39 -14.09 28.59
C ILE A 84 -4.19 -13.24 28.15
N GLU A 85 -3.05 -13.37 28.84
CA GLU A 85 -1.80 -12.66 28.50
C GLU A 85 -1.34 -12.99 27.07
N ARG A 86 -1.33 -14.28 26.71
CA ARG A 86 -0.97 -14.72 25.36
C ARG A 86 -1.91 -14.16 24.30
N LEU A 87 -3.21 -14.09 24.58
CA LEU A 87 -4.18 -13.49 23.67
C LEU A 87 -3.93 -11.98 23.51
N GLN A 88 -3.73 -11.27 24.61
CA GLN A 88 -3.44 -9.83 24.61
C GLN A 88 -2.15 -9.51 23.85
N GLU A 89 -1.08 -10.26 24.07
CA GLU A 89 0.18 -10.08 23.36
C GLU A 89 0.00 -10.20 21.85
N ARG A 90 -0.67 -11.27 21.40
CA ARG A 90 -0.83 -11.51 19.97
C ARG A 90 -1.81 -10.53 19.31
N VAL A 91 -2.89 -10.14 19.98
CA VAL A 91 -3.78 -9.06 19.51
C VAL A 91 -3.04 -7.73 19.45
N GLY A 92 -2.22 -7.41 20.45
CA GLY A 92 -1.37 -6.22 20.45
C GLY A 92 -0.40 -6.19 19.27
N TYR A 93 0.23 -7.33 18.97
CA TYR A 93 1.11 -7.47 17.81
C TYR A 93 0.35 -7.28 16.49
N LEU A 94 -0.82 -7.91 16.35
CA LEU A 94 -1.71 -7.76 15.19
C LEU A 94 -2.08 -6.29 14.95
N LEU A 95 -2.54 -5.58 15.97
CA LEU A 95 -2.91 -4.15 15.86
C LEU A 95 -1.71 -3.28 15.46
N LYS A 96 -0.52 -3.59 15.99
CA LYS A 96 0.72 -2.91 15.59
C LYS A 96 1.04 -3.14 14.11
N LEU A 97 0.89 -4.37 13.62
CA LEU A 97 1.09 -4.68 12.19
C LEU A 97 0.10 -3.93 11.30
N GLN A 98 -1.19 -3.89 11.66
CA GLN A 98 -2.19 -3.14 10.91
C GLN A 98 -1.84 -1.66 10.82
N ASN A 99 -1.44 -1.04 11.92
CA ASN A 99 -1.02 0.37 11.92
C ASN A 99 0.20 0.61 11.01
N LEU A 100 1.21 -0.26 11.08
CA LEU A 100 2.39 -0.17 10.21
C LEU A 100 2.01 -0.28 8.73
N ILE A 101 1.13 -1.21 8.37
CA ILE A 101 0.63 -1.35 6.99
C ILE A 101 -0.06 -0.06 6.56
N VAL A 102 -0.97 0.48 7.38
CA VAL A 102 -1.69 1.74 7.06
C VAL A 102 -0.72 2.90 6.85
N GLU A 103 0.28 3.05 7.72
CA GLU A 103 1.31 4.09 7.56
C GLU A 103 2.10 3.94 6.26
N GLU A 104 2.50 2.72 5.90
CA GLU A 104 3.22 2.45 4.65
C GLU A 104 2.34 2.64 3.41
N GLU A 105 1.06 2.26 3.45
CA GLU A 105 0.11 2.54 2.35
C GLU A 105 -0.06 4.04 2.13
N GLN A 106 -0.15 4.83 3.22
CA GLN A 106 -0.20 6.29 3.12
C GLN A 106 1.07 6.86 2.48
N LYS A 107 2.25 6.34 2.83
CA LYS A 107 3.51 6.73 2.18
C LYS A 107 3.52 6.37 0.70
N ASN A 108 3.09 5.16 0.35
CA ASN A 108 2.99 4.70 -1.04
C ASN A 108 2.06 5.59 -1.86
N LEU A 109 0.91 5.98 -1.31
CA LEU A 109 0.00 6.93 -1.95
C LEU A 109 0.67 8.28 -2.22
N LEU A 110 1.44 8.82 -1.27
CA LEU A 110 2.18 10.07 -1.46
C LEU A 110 3.25 9.93 -2.55
N LEU A 111 3.95 8.79 -2.62
CA LEU A 111 4.92 8.50 -3.69
C LEU A 111 4.24 8.46 -5.07
N MET A 112 3.09 7.79 -5.18
CA MET A 112 2.29 7.75 -6.41
C MET A 112 1.83 9.14 -6.85
N GLN A 113 1.32 9.95 -5.91
CA GLN A 113 0.90 11.33 -6.18
C GLN A 113 2.05 12.22 -6.65
N SER A 114 3.20 12.13 -5.98
CA SER A 114 4.42 12.86 -6.36
C SER A 114 4.86 12.53 -7.79
N ARG A 115 4.87 11.24 -8.14
CA ARG A 115 5.20 10.79 -9.50
C ARG A 115 4.19 11.25 -10.55
N SER A 116 2.91 11.18 -10.23
CA SER A 116 1.85 11.67 -11.12
C SER A 116 2.01 13.16 -11.41
N LYS A 117 2.32 13.98 -10.38
CA LYS A 117 2.58 15.40 -10.54
C LYS A 117 3.79 15.69 -11.43
N GLN A 118 4.90 14.97 -11.22
CA GLN A 118 6.09 15.09 -12.08
C GLN A 118 5.78 14.76 -13.55
N ARG A 119 4.84 13.84 -13.83
CA ARG A 119 4.38 13.58 -15.21
C ARG A 119 3.59 14.76 -15.79
N ILE A 120 2.66 15.33 -15.03
CA ILE A 120 1.88 16.50 -15.49
C ILE A 120 2.83 17.68 -15.81
N ASP A 121 3.83 17.90 -14.97
CA ASP A 121 4.84 18.95 -15.17
C ASP A 121 5.73 18.67 -16.40
N LYS A 122 6.04 17.39 -16.70
CA LYS A 122 6.74 17.01 -17.94
C LYS A 122 5.87 17.16 -19.20
N VAL A 123 4.56 16.94 -19.10
CA VAL A 123 3.62 16.99 -20.23
C VAL A 123 3.19 18.44 -20.57
N THR A 124 3.34 19.39 -19.65
CA THR A 124 2.94 20.80 -19.83
C THR A 124 3.89 21.65 -20.68
N LEU A 125 4.68 21.07 -21.57
CA LEU A 125 5.42 21.81 -22.60
C LEU A 125 4.90 21.52 -24.01
N PRO A 126 4.04 22.42 -24.50
CA PRO A 126 4.34 23.04 -25.78
C PRO A 126 4.22 24.56 -25.65
N ILE A 127 5.32 25.23 -25.27
CA ILE A 127 5.47 26.63 -25.67
C ILE A 127 5.69 26.58 -27.17
N ASN A 128 4.63 26.89 -27.91
CA ASN A 128 4.66 27.00 -29.36
C ASN A 128 5.77 28.01 -29.74
N ASN A 129 6.92 27.53 -30.19
CA ASN A 129 8.09 28.35 -30.54
C ASN A 129 7.74 29.48 -31.54
N SER A 130 6.67 29.30 -32.31
CA SER A 130 6.14 30.35 -33.20
C SER A 130 5.67 31.60 -32.44
N LYS A 131 5.07 31.47 -31.25
CA LYS A 131 4.64 32.63 -30.44
C LYS A 131 5.82 33.40 -29.85
N VAL A 132 6.90 32.71 -29.50
CA VAL A 132 8.14 33.34 -29.00
C VAL A 132 8.86 34.07 -30.15
N ALA A 133 8.93 33.45 -31.33
CA ALA A 133 9.52 34.07 -32.52
C ALA A 133 8.73 35.30 -33.01
N GLU A 134 7.39 35.26 -32.97
CA GLU A 134 6.53 36.40 -33.31
C GLU A 134 6.66 37.55 -32.29
N ALA A 135 6.76 37.24 -31.00
CA ALA A 135 6.97 38.25 -29.96
C ALA A 135 8.32 38.96 -30.14
N TYR A 136 9.38 38.22 -30.47
CA TYR A 136 10.72 38.77 -30.73
C TYR A 136 10.75 39.65 -31.99
N ARG A 137 10.09 39.23 -33.08
CA ARG A 137 9.97 40.03 -34.32
C ARG A 137 9.18 41.33 -34.13
N LYS A 138 8.13 41.31 -33.29
CA LYS A 138 7.34 42.51 -32.95
C LYS A 138 8.11 43.52 -32.10
N GLN A 139 9.11 43.09 -31.33
CA GLN A 139 9.99 44.00 -30.58
C GLN A 139 11.08 44.63 -31.46
N GLN A 140 11.65 43.91 -32.42
CA GLN A 140 12.68 44.48 -33.31
C GLN A 140 12.15 45.51 -34.32
N THR A 141 10.87 45.42 -34.69
CA THR A 141 10.22 46.37 -35.62
C THR A 141 9.74 47.67 -34.96
N LYS A 142 9.95 47.83 -33.65
CA LYS A 142 9.61 49.05 -32.88
C LYS A 142 10.83 49.89 -32.47
N THR A 143 11.99 49.65 -33.07
CA THR A 143 13.19 50.49 -32.94
C THR A 143 13.49 51.13 -34.28
#